data_AF-A0A183VDZ5-F1
#
_entry.id   AF-A0A183VDZ5-F1
#
_cell.length_a   1.000
_cell.length_b   1.000
_cell.length_c   1.000
_cell.angle_alpha   90.00
_cell.angle_beta   90.00
_cell.angle_gamma   90.00
#
_symmetry.space_group_name_H-M   'P 1'
#
loop_
_entity.id
_entity.type
_entity.pdbx_description
1 polymer ?
#
loop_
_entity_poly.entity_id
_entity_poly.type
_entity_poly.pdbx_seq_one_letter_code
_entity_poly.pdbx_strand_id
1 'polypeptide(L)'
;MEVPQQWAQILERHPLRFGFDNGEVVAVCPSDGDPVWAVNLKRAVLSTFQSMHESDWETDVIGECPVERENHKSGPALTVKTTKNVAACHRGADVSGLRAIPYKFNSKVQTAPALEAEQKCDREFRDGILKRVTCTETHRIASPFTEGDAVSAHVDQTMVHAG
;
A
#
# COMPACT_ATOMS: atom_id res chain seq x y z
N MET A 1 -2.35 -13.29 17.33
CA MET A 1 -3.69 -12.79 16.94
C MET A 1 -4.39 -13.96 16.26
N GLU A 2 -5.45 -14.50 16.84
CA GLU A 2 -6.20 -15.61 16.22
C GLU A 2 -7.18 -15.04 15.20
N VAL A 3 -7.08 -15.50 13.95
CA VAL A 3 -8.05 -15.14 12.90
C VAL A 3 -9.29 -16.00 13.10
N PRO A 4 -10.50 -15.43 13.23
CA PRO A 4 -11.72 -16.22 13.35
C PRO A 4 -11.84 -17.23 12.20
N GLN A 5 -12.17 -18.49 12.50
CA GLN A 5 -12.22 -19.57 11.51
C GLN A 5 -13.15 -19.25 10.33
N GLN A 6 -14.26 -18.57 10.61
CA GLN A 6 -15.19 -18.12 9.57
C GLN A 6 -14.54 -17.15 8.58
N TRP A 7 -13.65 -16.27 9.04
CA TRP A 7 -12.99 -15.30 8.18
C TRP A 7 -11.96 -15.97 7.26
N ALA A 8 -11.18 -16.89 7.81
CA ALA A 8 -10.24 -17.70 7.03
C ALA A 8 -10.98 -18.50 5.94
N GLN A 9 -12.09 -19.17 6.31
CA GLN A 9 -12.91 -19.90 5.35
C GLN A 9 -13.45 -19.00 4.24
N ILE A 10 -13.95 -17.80 4.55
CA ILE A 10 -14.44 -16.86 3.53
C ILE A 10 -13.29 -16.41 2.60
N LEU A 11 -12.13 -16.08 3.17
CA LEU A 11 -10.98 -15.62 2.41
C LEU A 11 -10.46 -16.69 1.45
N GLU A 12 -10.39 -17.95 1.91
CA GLU A 12 -9.80 -19.07 1.17
C GLU A 12 -10.79 -19.75 0.22
N ARG A 13 -12.10 -19.52 0.38
CA ARG A 13 -13.15 -20.22 -0.38
C ARG A 13 -12.99 -20.09 -1.90
N HIS A 14 -12.59 -18.92 -2.39
CA HIS A 14 -12.42 -18.67 -3.81
C HIS A 14 -11.01 -18.18 -4.14
N PRO A 15 -10.32 -18.76 -5.13
CA PRO A 15 -9.04 -18.24 -5.58
C PRO A 15 -9.23 -16.90 -6.31
N LEU A 16 -8.34 -15.94 -6.08
CA LEU A 16 -8.30 -14.70 -6.86
C LEU A 16 -7.41 -14.90 -8.09
N ARG A 17 -7.97 -14.72 -9.28
CA ARG A 17 -7.19 -14.73 -10.52
C ARG A 17 -6.69 -13.31 -10.80
N PHE A 18 -5.45 -13.20 -11.24
CA PHE A 18 -4.83 -11.92 -11.58
C PHE A 18 -3.88 -12.08 -12.76
N GLY A 19 -3.71 -11.00 -13.53
CA GLY A 19 -2.66 -10.87 -14.52
C GLY A 19 -1.41 -10.29 -13.85
N PHE A 20 -0.26 -10.85 -14.16
CA PHE A 20 1.03 -10.33 -13.69
C PHE A 20 2.01 -10.30 -14.86
N ASP A 21 2.50 -9.11 -15.19
CA ASP A 21 3.40 -8.90 -16.32
C ASP A 21 4.52 -7.94 -15.91
N ASN A 22 5.77 -8.32 -16.15
CA ASN A 22 6.97 -7.51 -15.87
C ASN A 22 7.00 -6.78 -14.51
N GLY A 23 6.52 -7.45 -13.45
CA GLY A 23 6.50 -6.86 -12.11
C GLY A 23 5.25 -6.03 -11.80
N GLU A 24 4.27 -5.99 -12.69
CA GLU A 24 3.02 -5.26 -12.51
C GLU A 24 1.81 -6.20 -12.41
N VAL A 25 0.93 -5.94 -11.43
CA VAL A 25 -0.40 -6.57 -11.38
C VAL A 25 -1.36 -5.80 -12.30
N VAL A 26 -1.51 -6.25 -13.54
CA VAL A 26 -2.24 -5.54 -14.60
C VAL A 26 -3.76 -5.72 -14.55
N ALA A 27 -4.25 -6.80 -13.92
CA ALA A 27 -5.68 -7.09 -13.83
C ALA A 27 -6.00 -8.00 -12.65
N VAL A 28 -7.19 -7.83 -12.06
CA VAL A 28 -7.70 -8.66 -10.96
C VAL A 28 -9.14 -9.09 -11.25
N CYS A 29 -9.41 -10.39 -11.18
CA CYS A 29 -10.71 -11.00 -11.47
C CYS A 29 -11.26 -11.70 -10.22
N PRO A 30 -12.00 -11.01 -9.35
CA PRO A 30 -12.62 -11.60 -8.16
C PRO A 30 -13.81 -12.50 -8.52
N SER A 31 -14.15 -13.43 -7.63
CA SER A 31 -15.40 -14.20 -7.70
C SER A 31 -16.56 -13.35 -7.21
N ASP A 32 -17.73 -13.44 -7.86
CA ASP A 32 -18.96 -12.75 -7.39
C ASP A 32 -19.38 -13.18 -5.98
N GLY A 33 -18.94 -14.37 -5.54
CA GLY A 33 -19.19 -14.90 -4.20
C GLY A 33 -18.22 -14.40 -3.13
N ASP A 34 -17.17 -13.65 -3.50
CA ASP A 34 -16.25 -13.06 -2.53
C ASP A 34 -16.77 -11.69 -2.04
N PRO A 35 -16.89 -11.47 -0.72
CA PRO A 35 -17.23 -10.16 -0.22
C PRO A 35 -16.09 -9.17 -0.48
N VAL A 36 -16.44 -7.90 -0.65
CA VAL A 36 -15.49 -6.81 -1.00
C VAL A 36 -14.28 -6.75 -0.07
N TRP A 37 -14.46 -6.96 1.24
CA TRP A 37 -13.35 -6.95 2.20
C TRP A 37 -12.34 -8.07 1.93
N ALA A 38 -12.80 -9.25 1.52
CA ALA A 38 -11.93 -10.40 1.24
C ALA A 38 -11.16 -10.15 -0.05
N VAL A 39 -11.81 -9.58 -1.07
CA VAL A 39 -11.15 -9.15 -2.30
C VAL A 39 -10.08 -8.09 -2.01
N ASN A 40 -10.36 -7.10 -1.17
CA ASN A 40 -9.40 -6.06 -0.82
C ASN A 40 -8.21 -6.60 -0.02
N LEU A 41 -8.43 -7.58 0.87
CA LEU A 41 -7.32 -8.24 1.57
C LEU A 41 -6.43 -9.02 0.58
N LYS A 42 -7.02 -9.74 -0.38
CA LYS A 42 -6.26 -10.43 -1.44
C LYS A 42 -5.52 -9.42 -2.34
N ARG A 43 -6.13 -8.29 -2.68
CA ARG A 43 -5.46 -7.18 -3.40
C ARG A 43 -4.31 -6.60 -2.61
N ALA A 44 -4.42 -6.46 -1.28
CA ALA A 44 -3.32 -6.01 -0.44
C ALA A 44 -2.14 -6.99 -0.46
N VAL A 45 -2.39 -8.30 -0.50
CA VAL A 45 -1.33 -9.30 -0.74
C VAL A 45 -0.70 -9.09 -2.13
N LEU A 46 -1.51 -8.96 -3.18
CA LEU A 46 -1.00 -8.72 -4.55
C LEU A 46 -0.22 -7.41 -4.69
N SER A 47 -0.56 -6.38 -3.91
CA SER A 47 0.14 -5.08 -3.92
C SER A 47 1.63 -5.22 -3.56
N THR A 48 1.98 -6.22 -2.74
CA THR A 48 3.40 -6.51 -2.42
C THR A 48 4.23 -6.98 -3.61
N PHE A 49 3.58 -7.50 -4.66
CA PHE A 49 4.24 -7.95 -5.88
C PHE A 49 4.50 -6.81 -6.87
N GLN A 50 3.92 -5.62 -6.67
CA GLN A 50 4.20 -4.46 -7.52
C GLN A 50 5.68 -4.07 -7.42
N SER A 51 6.42 -4.26 -8.50
CA SER A 51 7.86 -4.02 -8.59
C SER A 51 8.29 -3.52 -9.97
N MET A 52 7.34 -3.01 -10.77
CA MET A 52 7.60 -2.46 -12.10
C MET A 52 8.69 -1.38 -12.02
N HIS A 53 9.68 -1.47 -12.90
CA HIS A 53 10.89 -0.65 -12.81
C HIS A 53 10.74 0.76 -13.43
N GLU A 54 9.85 0.94 -14.40
CA GLU A 54 9.90 2.08 -15.33
C GLU A 54 8.84 3.17 -15.10
N SER A 55 8.05 3.10 -14.02
CA SER A 55 6.95 4.03 -13.79
C SER A 55 7.13 4.83 -12.50
N ASP A 56 7.05 6.15 -12.51
CA ASP A 56 7.02 6.98 -11.29
C ASP A 56 5.71 6.82 -10.47
N TRP A 57 4.78 6.03 -10.99
CA TRP A 57 3.50 5.72 -10.39
C TRP A 57 3.35 4.21 -10.16
N GLU A 58 2.66 3.85 -9.09
CA GLU A 58 2.29 2.47 -8.75
C GLU A 58 0.80 2.41 -8.48
N THR A 59 0.10 1.49 -9.14
CA THR A 59 -1.33 1.25 -8.92
C THR A 59 -1.54 -0.01 -8.10
N ASP A 60 -2.19 0.11 -6.95
CA ASP A 60 -2.40 -0.99 -6.02
C ASP A 60 -3.74 -0.90 -5.25
N VAL A 61 -3.88 -1.61 -4.13
CA VAL A 61 -5.10 -1.57 -3.29
C VAL A 61 -5.40 -0.17 -2.73
N ILE A 62 -4.40 0.69 -2.58
CA ILE A 62 -4.53 2.06 -2.11
C ILE A 62 -4.99 2.96 -3.26
N GLY A 63 -4.54 2.72 -4.49
CA GLY A 63 -4.91 3.50 -5.67
C GLY A 63 -3.70 3.73 -6.55
N GLU A 64 -3.75 4.77 -7.38
CA GLU A 64 -2.61 5.21 -8.19
C GLU A 64 -1.80 6.23 -7.39
N CYS A 65 -0.56 5.90 -7.05
CA CYS A 65 0.25 6.65 -6.11
C CYS A 65 1.61 7.00 -6.70
N PRO A 66 2.18 8.18 -6.40
CA PRO A 66 3.55 8.49 -6.74
C PRO A 66 4.50 7.67 -5.85
N VAL A 67 5.54 7.11 -6.47
CA VAL A 67 6.49 6.22 -5.80
C VAL A 67 7.92 6.50 -6.23
N GLU A 68 8.81 6.60 -5.24
CA GLU A 68 10.25 6.65 -5.44
C GLU A 68 10.84 5.25 -5.34
N ARG A 69 11.82 4.90 -6.19
CA ARG A 69 12.43 3.57 -6.19
C ARG A 69 13.94 3.60 -6.19
N GLU A 70 14.51 2.67 -5.43
CA GLU A 70 15.94 2.36 -5.42
C GLU A 70 16.14 0.88 -5.72
N ASN A 71 16.96 0.59 -6.74
CA ASN A 71 17.22 -0.77 -7.18
C ASN A 71 18.69 -1.11 -6.94
N HIS A 72 18.93 -2.21 -6.24
CA HIS A 72 20.28 -2.69 -5.95
C HIS A 72 20.44 -4.13 -6.44
N LYS A 73 21.28 -4.32 -7.45
CA LYS A 73 21.56 -5.63 -8.04
C LYS A 73 22.92 -6.14 -7.61
N SER A 74 22.97 -7.37 -7.09
CA SER A 74 24.19 -8.06 -6.68
C SER A 74 24.16 -9.52 -7.15
N GLY A 75 24.86 -9.80 -8.25
CA GLY A 75 24.84 -11.12 -8.89
C GLY A 75 23.41 -11.55 -9.28
N PRO A 76 22.91 -12.71 -8.81
CA PRO A 76 21.54 -13.17 -9.08
C PRO A 76 20.49 -12.50 -8.18
N ALA A 77 20.90 -11.71 -7.19
CA ALA A 77 20.00 -11.02 -6.28
C ALA A 77 19.67 -9.61 -6.78
N LEU A 78 18.40 -9.22 -6.67
CA LEU A 78 17.91 -7.87 -6.90
C LEU A 78 17.09 -7.43 -5.70
N THR A 79 17.44 -6.29 -5.11
CA THR A 79 16.65 -5.64 -4.07
C THR A 79 15.98 -4.41 -4.66
N VAL A 80 14.65 -4.32 -4.53
CA VAL A 80 13.85 -3.18 -4.96
C VAL A 80 13.26 -2.53 -3.72
N LYS A 81 13.67 -1.29 -3.45
CA LYS A 81 13.10 -0.46 -2.38
C LYS A 81 12.16 0.55 -2.99
N THR A 82 10.97 0.70 -2.41
CA THR A 82 10.00 1.73 -2.82
C THR A 82 9.61 2.59 -1.64
N THR A 83 9.49 3.89 -1.85
CA THR A 83 8.86 4.85 -0.92
C THR A 83 7.66 5.47 -1.62
N LYS A 84 6.45 5.19 -1.14
CA LYS A 84 5.19 5.62 -1.73
C LYS A 84 4.55 6.69 -0.87
N ASN A 85 4.16 7.81 -1.48
CA ASN A 85 3.40 8.86 -0.79
C ASN A 85 1.90 8.52 -0.86
N VAL A 86 1.41 7.93 0.23
CA VAL A 86 0.03 7.44 0.33
C VAL A 86 -0.98 8.58 0.37
N ALA A 87 -0.60 9.73 0.93
CA ALA A 87 -1.47 10.91 0.98
C ALA A 87 -1.71 11.55 -0.40
N ALA A 88 -0.84 11.25 -1.38
CA ALA A 88 -0.93 11.76 -2.75
C ALA A 88 -1.58 10.77 -3.73
N CYS A 89 -2.08 9.63 -3.27
CA CYS A 89 -2.73 8.65 -4.14
C CYS A 89 -4.07 9.16 -4.67
N HIS A 90 -4.37 8.84 -5.92
CA HIS A 90 -5.67 9.08 -6.53
C HIS A 90 -6.47 7.78 -6.66
N ARG A 91 -7.78 7.87 -6.39
CA ARG A 91 -8.75 6.84 -6.79
C ARG A 91 -9.72 7.48 -7.77
N GLY A 92 -9.90 6.89 -8.95
CA GLY A 92 -10.83 7.38 -9.98
C GLY A 92 -12.30 7.53 -9.53
N ALA A 93 -12.65 7.09 -8.33
CA ALA A 93 -13.95 7.28 -7.66
C ALA A 93 -13.81 7.85 -6.24
N ASP A 94 -12.92 8.83 -6.03
CA ASP A 94 -12.61 9.42 -4.72
C ASP A 94 -13.87 9.89 -3.94
N VAL A 95 -14.28 9.08 -2.96
CA VAL A 95 -15.16 9.50 -1.88
C VAL A 95 -14.26 9.91 -0.70
N SER A 96 -13.85 11.17 -0.72
CA SER A 96 -13.45 12.03 0.41
C SER A 96 -12.56 11.46 1.54
N GLY A 97 -11.47 12.19 1.82
CA GLY A 97 -10.69 12.07 3.05
C GLY A 97 -10.24 13.40 3.66
N LEU A 98 -11.11 14.42 3.63
CA LEU A 98 -11.06 15.78 4.23
C LEU A 98 -11.31 16.86 3.16
N ARG A 99 -12.59 17.18 2.92
CA ARG A 99 -12.95 18.45 2.27
C ARG A 99 -12.82 19.57 3.29
N ALA A 100 -11.60 19.87 3.73
CA ALA A 100 -11.36 21.11 4.46
C ALA A 100 -11.57 22.26 3.47
N ILE A 101 -12.54 23.13 3.73
CA ILE A 101 -12.63 24.40 3.04
C ILE A 101 -11.44 25.22 3.57
N PRO A 102 -10.43 25.57 2.76
CA PRO A 102 -9.31 26.36 3.25
C PRO A 102 -9.80 27.77 3.60
N TYR A 103 -10.14 28.00 4.87
CA TYR A 103 -10.48 29.32 5.37
C TYR A 103 -9.17 30.03 5.76
N LYS A 104 -8.65 30.88 4.86
CA LYS A 104 -7.47 31.71 5.14
C LYS A 104 -7.86 32.84 6.11
N PHE A 105 -7.67 32.64 7.40
CA PHE A 105 -7.77 33.72 8.40
C PHE A 105 -6.38 34.26 8.74
N ASN A 106 -6.20 35.57 8.89
CA ASN A 106 -4.94 36.17 9.38
C ASN A 106 -4.77 35.83 10.88
N SER A 107 -4.31 34.62 11.17
CA SER A 107 -4.00 34.10 12.51
C SER A 107 -2.58 33.55 12.53
N LYS A 108 -1.93 33.55 13.70
CA LYS A 108 -0.61 32.93 13.90
C LYS A 108 -0.64 31.40 13.84
N VAL A 109 -1.82 30.78 13.85
CA VAL A 109 -2.02 29.33 13.68
C VAL A 109 -2.90 29.13 12.45
N GLN A 110 -2.31 28.56 11.40
CA GLN A 110 -2.82 28.64 10.03
C GLN A 110 -2.70 27.33 9.24
N THR A 111 -2.67 26.18 9.90
CA THR A 111 -2.58 24.88 9.22
C THR A 111 -3.70 23.96 9.70
N ALA A 112 -4.55 23.53 8.76
CA ALA A 112 -5.35 22.35 8.97
C ALA A 112 -4.39 21.18 9.26
N PRO A 113 -4.73 20.26 10.18
CA PRO A 113 -3.87 19.11 10.45
C PRO A 113 -3.65 18.34 9.15
N ALA A 114 -2.40 18.33 8.67
CA ALA A 114 -2.03 17.64 7.45
C ALA A 114 -2.00 16.13 7.73
N LEU A 115 -2.64 15.35 6.86
CA LEU A 115 -2.44 13.91 6.83
C LEU A 115 -1.11 13.63 6.14
N GLU A 116 -0.17 13.07 6.89
CA GLU A 116 1.07 12.53 6.36
C GLU A 116 0.93 11.01 6.29
N ALA A 117 1.02 10.43 5.10
CA ALA A 117 0.93 9.00 4.93
C ALA A 117 1.99 8.50 3.94
N GLU A 118 2.79 7.53 4.37
CA GLU A 118 3.93 6.98 3.63
C GLU A 118 3.96 5.46 3.78
N GLN A 119 4.28 4.76 2.70
CA GLN A 119 4.59 3.33 2.71
C GLN A 119 5.98 3.08 2.17
N LYS A 120 6.79 2.32 2.91
CA LYS A 120 8.12 1.86 2.50
C LYS A 120 8.09 0.36 2.35
N CYS A 121 8.60 -0.15 1.23
CA CYS A 121 8.68 -1.58 0.99
C CYS A 121 10.05 -1.98 0.47
N ASP A 122 10.60 -3.06 1.02
CA ASP A 122 11.81 -3.73 0.57
C ASP A 122 11.43 -5.09 -0.03
N ARG A 123 11.80 -5.31 -1.30
CA ARG A 123 11.51 -6.55 -2.04
C ARG A 123 12.82 -7.20 -2.45
N GLU A 124 13.02 -8.44 -2.06
CA GLU A 124 14.20 -9.23 -2.38
C GLU A 124 13.85 -10.29 -3.42
N PHE A 125 14.46 -10.18 -4.58
CA PHE A 125 14.37 -11.13 -5.67
C PHE A 125 15.66 -11.94 -5.79
N ARG A 126 15.51 -13.21 -6.16
CA ARG A 126 16.63 -14.08 -6.56
C ARG A 126 16.19 -14.93 -7.73
N ASP A 127 16.97 -14.89 -8.81
CA ASP A 127 16.67 -15.60 -10.06
C ASP A 127 15.28 -15.27 -10.61
N GLY A 128 14.86 -14.00 -10.50
CA GLY A 128 13.54 -13.52 -10.92
C GLY A 128 12.37 -13.89 -9.99
N ILE A 129 12.62 -14.66 -8.92
CA ILE A 129 11.59 -15.05 -7.95
C ILE A 129 11.65 -14.14 -6.73
N LEU A 130 10.50 -13.58 -6.36
CA LEU A 130 10.35 -12.81 -5.13
C LEU A 130 10.50 -13.72 -3.91
N LYS A 131 11.55 -13.51 -3.12
CA LYS A 131 11.90 -14.33 -1.94
C LYS A 131 11.38 -13.75 -0.65
N ARG A 132 11.42 -12.42 -0.51
CA ARG A 132 10.95 -11.72 0.68
C ARG A 132 10.42 -10.35 0.31
N VAL A 133 9.33 -9.95 0.97
CA VAL A 133 8.87 -8.56 1.01
C VAL A 133 8.63 -8.16 2.44
N THR A 134 9.07 -6.96 2.78
CA THR A 134 8.75 -6.27 4.03
C THR A 134 8.26 -4.88 3.71
N CYS A 135 7.02 -4.58 4.08
CA CYS A 135 6.40 -3.28 3.89
C CYS A 135 6.00 -2.70 5.24
N THR A 136 6.23 -1.40 5.40
CA THR A 136 5.82 -0.63 6.55
C THR A 136 5.09 0.62 6.06
N GLU A 137 3.86 0.80 6.54
CA GLU A 137 3.02 1.94 6.21
C GLU A 137 2.67 2.73 7.47
N THR A 138 2.80 4.04 7.38
CA THR A 138 2.52 4.97 8.48
C THR A 138 1.51 6.01 8.04
N HIS A 139 0.53 6.27 8.90
CA HIS A 139 -0.42 7.37 8.75
C HIS A 139 -0.33 8.24 9.99
N ARG A 140 -0.17 9.54 9.81
CA ARG A 140 -0.03 10.52 10.89
C ARG A 140 -0.91 11.71 10.63
N ILE A 141 -1.61 12.16 11.66
CA ILE A 141 -2.36 13.40 11.67
C ILE A 141 -1.74 14.27 12.77
N ALA A 142 -1.10 15.37 12.38
CA ALA A 142 -0.44 16.27 13.31
C ALA A 142 -1.45 16.87 14.31
N SER A 143 -1.01 17.05 15.57
CA SER A 143 -1.83 17.72 16.58
C SER A 143 -1.99 19.21 16.24
N PRO A 144 -3.22 19.77 16.24
CA PRO A 144 -3.44 21.17 15.89
C PRO A 144 -2.94 22.17 16.94
N PHE A 145 -2.65 21.74 18.17
CA PHE A 145 -2.33 22.63 19.29
C PHE A 145 -1.07 22.25 20.09
N THR A 146 -0.45 21.11 19.79
CA THR A 146 0.74 20.62 20.51
C THR A 146 1.74 20.07 19.51
N GLU A 147 3.01 19.97 19.92
CA GLU A 147 3.99 19.20 19.14
C GLU A 147 3.62 17.71 19.18
N GLY A 148 3.75 17.02 18.05
CA GLY A 148 3.48 15.59 17.89
C GLY A 148 2.20 15.24 17.14
N ASP A 149 1.95 13.94 17.02
CA ASP A 149 0.79 13.39 16.30
C ASP A 149 -0.44 13.30 17.22
N ALA A 150 -1.60 13.74 16.74
CA ALA A 150 -2.88 13.47 17.40
C ALA A 150 -3.35 12.02 17.17
N VAL A 151 -3.08 11.50 15.97
CA VAL A 151 -3.40 10.12 15.59
C VAL A 151 -2.23 9.58 14.78
N SER A 152 -1.76 8.39 15.14
CA SER A 152 -0.83 7.62 14.34
C SER A 152 -1.35 6.19 14.15
N ALA A 153 -1.18 5.66 12.95
CA ALA A 153 -1.44 4.28 12.62
C ALA A 153 -0.23 3.70 11.89
N HIS A 154 0.08 2.44 12.20
CA HIS A 154 1.23 1.73 11.68
C HIS A 154 0.79 0.35 11.20
N VAL A 155 1.19 -0.02 9.99
CA VAL A 155 0.86 -1.31 9.38
C VAL A 155 2.15 -1.95 8.88
N ASP A 156 2.42 -3.16 9.36
CA ASP A 156 3.54 -3.98 8.89
C ASP A 156 3.03 -5.19 8.11
N GLN A 157 3.67 -5.46 6.99
CA GLN A 157 3.40 -6.63 6.17
C GLN A 157 4.71 -7.35 5.85
N THR A 158 4.72 -8.66 5.99
CA THR A 158 5.85 -9.50 5.62
C THR A 158 5.36 -10.70 4.82
N MET A 159 5.99 -10.93 3.67
CA MET A 159 5.77 -12.11 2.85
C MET A 159 7.11 -12.81 2.60
N VAL A 160 7.14 -14.12 2.75
CA VAL A 160 8.34 -14.94 2.56
C VAL A 160 7.99 -16.12 1.68
N HIS A 161 8.80 -16.36 0.66
CA HIS A 161 8.69 -17.55 -0.18
C HIS A 161 9.05 -18.79 0.65
N ALA A 162 8.06 -19.65 0.90
CA ALA A 162 8.30 -20.98 1.44
C ALA A 162 8.97 -21.83 0.34
N GLY A 163 10.18 -22.31 0.62
CA GLY A 163 11.01 -23.05 -0.34
C GLY A 163 10.41 -24.37 -0.79
#